data_AF-A0AAE4LJN9-F1
#
_entry.id   AF-A0AAE4LJN9-F1
#
_cell.length_a   1.000
_cell.length_b   1.000
_cell.length_c   1.000
_cell.angle_alpha   90.00
_cell.angle_beta   90.00
_cell.angle_gamma   90.00
#
_symmetry.space_group_name_H-M   'P 1'
#
loop_
_entity.id
_entity.type
_entity.pdbx_description
1 polymer ?
#
loop_
_entity_poly.entity_id
_entity_poly.type
_entity_poly.pdbx_seq_one_letter_code
_entity_poly.pdbx_strand_id
1 'polypeptide(L)'
;MFDLNNLIGRLRRIENDPAAQFEDIEDAFNDMIGQPIVAPIITMPAGILVLRARQVKSFNEVQSEEQISYLPQQLCEKFGRANMPDNPLFYGVLVNRDNEEEIPRLTNSIILSLFEACPFFRGPMIDEEYRAVVGCWESYKPLDGLTIINPDLRENRSGINRQVANGLSNFLAEIEELRRAGADFYSDDEIINFQRYMHHKFTDNVNADREYWIPAKFTFDVLVQPIIDGIFYESSQGRVDDRLKDCISVALKPQSVDTKLHFLGVYDVLIKNDGEKVTISAPIFRNL
;
A
#
# COMPACT_ATOMS: atom_id res chain seq x y z
N MET A 1 -20.04 22.94 -0.79
CA MET A 1 -19.15 21.77 -0.91
C MET A 1 -17.86 22.10 -1.62
N PHE A 2 -16.74 21.56 -1.14
CA PHE A 2 -15.46 21.53 -1.86
C PHE A 2 -15.60 20.68 -3.15
N ASP A 3 -14.99 21.09 -4.26
CA ASP A 3 -15.11 20.36 -5.54
C ASP A 3 -13.86 19.49 -5.77
N LEU A 4 -14.06 18.18 -5.78
CA LEU A 4 -12.96 17.21 -5.95
C LEU A 4 -12.33 17.26 -7.34
N ASN A 5 -13.11 17.59 -8.37
CA ASN A 5 -12.56 17.73 -9.72
C ASN A 5 -11.68 18.98 -9.81
N ASN A 6 -12.01 20.06 -9.09
CA ASN A 6 -11.15 21.23 -8.99
C ASN A 6 -9.82 20.90 -8.28
N LEU A 7 -9.86 20.11 -7.21
CA LEU A 7 -8.65 19.60 -6.56
C LEU A 7 -7.80 18.78 -7.52
N ILE A 8 -8.38 17.77 -8.19
CA ILE A 8 -7.67 16.93 -9.17
C ILE A 8 -7.05 17.81 -10.26
N GLY A 9 -7.81 18.80 -10.76
CA GLY A 9 -7.31 19.76 -11.75
C GLY A 9 -6.13 20.59 -11.23
N ARG A 10 -6.18 21.05 -9.98
CA ARG A 10 -5.09 21.79 -9.32
C ARG A 10 -3.85 20.90 -9.16
N LEU A 11 -4.01 19.71 -8.61
CA LEU A 11 -2.92 18.74 -8.43
C LEU A 11 -2.25 18.39 -9.76
N ARG A 12 -3.03 18.13 -10.82
CA ARG A 12 -2.49 17.90 -12.17
C ARG A 12 -1.69 19.10 -12.71
N ARG A 13 -2.10 20.33 -12.43
CA ARG A 13 -1.33 21.52 -12.85
C ARG A 13 0.01 21.56 -12.13
N ILE A 14 0.03 21.29 -10.82
CA ILE A 14 1.25 21.25 -10.02
C ILE A 14 2.20 20.16 -10.53
N GLU A 15 1.71 18.94 -10.79
CA GLU A 15 2.55 17.84 -11.33
C GLU A 15 3.21 18.16 -12.67
N ASN A 16 2.50 18.92 -13.52
CA ASN A 16 3.00 19.29 -14.84
C ASN A 16 3.88 20.55 -14.82
N ASP A 17 3.98 21.24 -13.68
CA ASP A 17 4.83 22.41 -13.52
C ASP A 17 6.22 22.00 -13.00
N PRO A 18 7.31 22.16 -13.78
CA PRO A 18 8.66 21.87 -13.32
C PRO A 18 9.14 22.77 -12.18
N ALA A 19 8.52 23.93 -11.97
CA ALA A 19 8.87 24.87 -10.92
C ALA A 19 8.11 24.62 -9.60
N ALA A 20 7.09 23.75 -9.63
CA ALA A 20 6.32 23.40 -8.44
C ALA A 20 7.21 22.85 -7.32
N GLN A 21 6.88 23.24 -6.10
CA GLN A 21 7.48 22.74 -4.88
C GLN A 21 6.49 21.82 -4.14
N PHE A 22 6.97 21.11 -3.13
CA PHE A 22 6.12 20.21 -2.34
C PHE A 22 5.02 20.99 -1.62
N GLU A 23 5.33 22.21 -1.17
CA GLU A 23 4.40 23.12 -0.49
C GLU A 23 3.16 23.44 -1.33
N ASP A 24 3.27 23.44 -2.67
CA ASP A 24 2.12 23.65 -3.55
C ASP A 24 1.10 22.50 -3.42
N ILE A 25 1.58 21.27 -3.20
CA ILE A 25 0.76 20.08 -2.93
C ILE A 25 0.15 20.17 -1.54
N GLU A 26 0.91 20.61 -0.54
CA GLU A 26 0.39 20.83 0.82
C GLU A 26 -0.75 21.84 0.81
N ASP A 27 -0.57 22.96 0.13
CA ASP A 27 -1.59 24.00 -0.02
C ASP A 27 -2.82 23.52 -0.79
N ALA A 28 -2.67 22.55 -1.69
CA ALA A 28 -3.81 21.93 -2.37
C ALA A 28 -4.61 21.02 -1.43
N PHE A 29 -3.93 20.25 -0.58
CA PHE A 29 -4.59 19.37 0.38
C PHE A 29 -5.14 20.11 1.61
N ASN A 30 -4.62 21.29 1.95
CA ASN A 30 -5.18 22.12 3.02
C ASN A 30 -6.67 22.44 2.80
N ASP A 31 -7.11 22.55 1.54
CA ASP A 31 -8.52 22.77 1.21
C ASP A 31 -9.41 21.55 1.55
N MET A 32 -8.83 20.36 1.74
CA MET A 32 -9.54 19.15 2.17
C MET A 32 -9.71 19.05 3.68
N ILE A 33 -9.07 19.92 4.47
CA ILE A 33 -9.17 19.86 5.93
C ILE A 33 -10.62 20.08 6.36
N GLY A 34 -11.14 19.14 7.15
CA GLY A 34 -12.53 19.16 7.63
C GLY A 34 -13.57 18.70 6.60
N GLN A 35 -13.16 18.35 5.38
CA GLN A 35 -14.04 17.74 4.40
C GLN A 35 -14.20 16.22 4.66
N PRO A 36 -15.29 15.59 4.18
CA PRO A 36 -15.46 14.15 4.31
C PRO A 36 -14.39 13.34 3.57
N ILE A 37 -14.07 12.15 4.10
CA ILE A 37 -13.13 11.21 3.49
C ILE A 37 -13.71 10.66 2.19
N VAL A 38 -12.92 10.68 1.12
CA VAL A 38 -13.32 10.33 -0.25
C VAL A 38 -12.81 8.94 -0.64
N ALA A 39 -12.93 7.99 0.28
CA ALA A 39 -12.47 6.63 0.09
C ALA A 39 -13.17 5.67 1.06
N PRO A 40 -13.40 4.41 0.65
CA PRO A 40 -13.91 3.40 1.57
C PRO A 40 -12.90 3.16 2.68
N ILE A 41 -13.41 2.98 3.91
CA ILE A 41 -12.64 2.40 5.01
C ILE A 41 -13.13 0.96 5.16
N ILE A 42 -12.21 0.00 5.07
CA ILE A 42 -12.53 -1.42 5.12
C ILE A 42 -11.88 -2.02 6.35
N THR A 43 -12.70 -2.66 7.17
CA THR A 43 -12.24 -3.43 8.32
C THR A 43 -11.84 -4.84 7.87
N MET A 44 -10.54 -5.13 7.94
CA MET A 44 -10.00 -6.47 7.85
C MET A 44 -10.16 -7.16 9.21
N PRO A 45 -10.68 -8.41 9.26
CA PRO A 45 -10.83 -9.12 10.52
C PRO A 45 -9.46 -9.45 11.15
N ALA A 46 -9.47 -9.82 12.43
CA ALA A 46 -8.28 -10.43 13.04
C ALA A 46 -7.96 -11.79 12.35
N GLY A 47 -6.70 -12.21 12.43
CA GLY A 47 -6.17 -13.43 11.80
C GLY A 47 -5.57 -13.21 10.41
N ILE A 48 -5.59 -11.98 9.90
CA ILE A 48 -4.96 -11.60 8.64
C ILE A 48 -3.45 -11.46 8.84
N LEU A 49 -2.66 -11.96 7.88
CA LEU A 49 -1.21 -11.78 7.90
C LEU A 49 -0.81 -10.50 7.17
N VAL A 50 0.28 -9.91 7.63
CA VAL A 50 0.99 -8.83 6.93
C VAL A 50 2.44 -9.26 6.73
N LEU A 51 2.90 -9.26 5.48
CA LEU A 51 4.27 -9.63 5.13
C LEU A 51 5.09 -8.40 4.76
N ARG A 52 6.31 -8.29 5.29
CA ARG A 52 7.24 -7.21 4.95
C ARG A 52 8.61 -7.78 4.64
N ALA A 53 9.16 -7.43 3.48
CA ALA A 53 10.49 -7.87 3.09
C ALA A 53 11.56 -6.84 3.41
N ARG A 54 12.79 -7.32 3.61
CA ARG A 54 14.01 -6.53 3.69
C ARG A 54 15.13 -7.26 2.97
N GLN A 55 15.79 -6.57 2.04
CA GLN A 55 17.03 -7.08 1.43
C GLN A 55 18.16 -7.08 2.46
N VAL A 56 18.93 -8.17 2.51
CA VAL A 56 20.07 -8.37 3.43
C VAL A 56 21.22 -9.05 2.70
N LYS A 57 22.46 -8.93 3.19
CA LYS A 57 23.58 -9.72 2.65
C LYS A 57 23.62 -11.10 3.28
N SER A 58 23.18 -11.23 4.53
CA SER A 58 23.04 -12.50 5.23
C SER A 58 21.86 -12.49 6.20
N PHE A 59 21.31 -13.67 6.50
CA PHE A 59 20.26 -13.82 7.51
C PHE A 59 20.67 -13.28 8.89
N ASN A 60 21.97 -13.34 9.23
CA ASN A 60 22.51 -12.91 10.51
C ASN A 60 22.40 -11.39 10.76
N GLU A 61 22.05 -10.59 9.75
CA GLU A 61 21.78 -9.15 9.90
C GLU A 61 20.45 -8.84 10.60
N VAL A 62 19.58 -9.85 10.74
CA VAL A 62 18.24 -9.71 11.31
C VAL A 62 18.19 -10.58 12.56
N GLN A 63 18.36 -9.91 13.70
CA GLN A 63 18.44 -10.50 15.03
C GLN A 63 17.24 -10.13 15.90
N SER A 64 16.43 -9.15 15.48
CA SER A 64 15.21 -8.74 16.18
C SER A 64 14.11 -8.31 15.20
N GLU A 65 12.87 -8.32 15.68
CA GLU A 65 11.70 -7.79 14.97
C GLU A 65 11.89 -6.31 14.56
N GLU A 66 12.41 -5.48 15.47
CA GLU A 66 12.59 -4.03 15.25
C GLU A 66 13.39 -3.72 13.98
N GLN A 67 14.36 -4.57 13.65
CA GLN A 67 15.22 -4.43 12.47
C GLN A 67 14.49 -4.70 11.16
N ILE A 68 13.32 -5.35 11.19
CA ILE A 68 12.52 -5.63 10.01
C ILE A 68 11.21 -4.83 10.00
N SER A 69 10.68 -4.41 11.15
CA SER A 69 9.41 -3.67 11.26
C SER A 69 9.45 -2.29 10.61
N TYR A 70 10.46 -1.47 10.93
CA TYR A 70 10.50 -0.08 10.50
C TYR A 70 11.88 0.33 10.00
N LEU A 71 11.89 1.31 9.10
CA LEU A 71 13.11 2.03 8.81
C LEU A 71 13.35 3.04 9.95
N PRO A 72 14.57 3.13 10.53
CA PRO A 72 14.89 4.19 11.47
C PRO A 72 14.57 5.56 10.86
N GLN A 73 13.96 6.45 11.66
CA GLN A 73 13.42 7.73 11.18
C GLN A 73 14.46 8.52 10.36
N GLN A 74 15.69 8.61 10.86
CA GLN A 74 16.78 9.33 10.20
C GLN A 74 17.24 8.73 8.86
N LEU A 75 16.83 7.50 8.54
CA LEU A 75 17.10 6.87 7.24
C LEU A 75 15.92 7.00 6.27
N CYS A 76 14.79 7.53 6.75
CA CYS A 76 13.59 7.80 5.98
C CYS A 76 13.71 9.14 5.25
N GLU A 77 14.63 9.24 4.29
CA GLU A 77 14.99 10.53 3.67
C GLU A 77 14.16 10.87 2.42
N LYS A 78 13.42 9.90 1.86
CA LYS A 78 12.80 10.03 0.54
C LYS A 78 11.29 9.87 0.59
N PHE A 79 10.62 10.51 -0.37
CA PHE A 79 9.21 10.23 -0.62
C PHE A 79 9.03 8.82 -1.19
N GLY A 80 7.88 8.24 -0.89
CA GLY A 80 7.41 7.00 -1.47
C GLY A 80 5.90 7.05 -1.62
N ARG A 81 5.30 6.02 -2.21
CA ARG A 81 3.84 6.01 -2.48
C ARG A 81 2.98 6.34 -1.28
N ALA A 82 3.40 5.95 -0.09
CA ALA A 82 2.71 6.29 1.14
C ALA A 82 3.64 6.92 2.17
N ASN A 83 4.87 7.30 1.80
CA ASN A 83 5.93 7.68 2.73
C ASN A 83 6.31 9.15 2.55
N MET A 84 6.44 9.88 3.65
CA MET A 84 7.09 11.19 3.66
C MET A 84 8.43 11.09 4.40
N PRO A 85 9.39 11.98 4.08
CA PRO A 85 10.63 12.09 4.85
C PRO A 85 10.35 12.20 6.36
N ASP A 86 11.18 11.56 7.17
CA ASP A 86 11.09 11.50 8.64
C ASP A 86 9.80 10.87 9.22
N ASN A 87 8.97 10.21 8.39
CA ASN A 87 7.69 9.65 8.82
C ASN A 87 7.58 8.16 8.45
N PRO A 88 8.37 7.27 9.09
CA PRO A 88 8.40 5.86 8.71
C PRO A 88 7.06 5.17 8.98
N LEU A 89 6.51 4.55 7.94
CA LEU A 89 5.37 3.64 8.05
C LEU A 89 5.81 2.17 7.94
N PHE A 90 4.92 1.29 8.40
CA PHE A 90 5.06 -0.15 8.16
C PHE A 90 4.50 -0.50 6.79
N TYR A 91 5.37 -0.73 5.81
CA TYR A 91 5.01 -1.23 4.49
C TYR A 91 4.97 -2.74 4.48
N GLY A 92 3.92 -3.30 3.89
CA GLY A 92 3.81 -4.73 3.72
C GLY A 92 2.77 -5.13 2.69
N VAL A 93 2.45 -6.42 2.69
CA VAL A 93 1.46 -7.06 1.83
C VAL A 93 0.49 -7.82 2.71
N LEU A 94 -0.81 -7.57 2.53
CA LEU A 94 -1.87 -8.30 3.22
C LEU A 94 -2.04 -9.70 2.62
N VAL A 95 -2.17 -10.70 3.49
CA VAL A 95 -2.54 -12.08 3.12
C VAL A 95 -3.82 -12.46 3.84
N ASN A 96 -4.89 -12.65 3.06
CA ASN A 96 -6.12 -13.23 3.58
C ASN A 96 -6.01 -14.77 3.53
N ARG A 97 -6.23 -15.40 4.70
CA ARG A 97 -6.23 -16.86 4.92
C ARG A 97 -7.57 -17.54 4.59
N ASP A 98 -8.52 -16.86 3.94
CA ASP A 98 -9.81 -17.46 3.62
C ASP A 98 -9.72 -18.50 2.48
N ASN A 99 -9.79 -19.79 2.89
CA ASN A 99 -10.01 -21.04 2.14
C ASN A 99 -8.89 -21.61 1.25
N GLU A 100 -9.04 -22.90 0.92
CA GLU A 100 -8.17 -23.96 0.33
C GLU A 100 -7.08 -23.62 -0.74
N GLU A 101 -6.94 -22.37 -1.16
CA GLU A 101 -5.88 -21.85 -2.05
C GLU A 101 -4.76 -21.10 -1.27
N GLU A 102 -4.49 -21.49 -0.02
CA GLU A 102 -3.57 -20.78 0.88
C GLU A 102 -2.12 -20.70 0.33
N ILE A 103 -1.63 -21.76 -0.32
CA ILE A 103 -0.23 -21.86 -0.73
C ILE A 103 0.12 -20.90 -1.89
N PRO A 104 -0.66 -20.84 -2.99
CA PRO A 104 -0.41 -19.85 -4.04
C PRO A 104 -0.50 -18.40 -3.53
N ARG A 105 -1.44 -18.09 -2.64
CA ARG A 105 -1.64 -16.72 -2.14
C ARG A 105 -0.52 -16.26 -1.21
N LEU A 106 -0.07 -17.12 -0.31
CA LEU A 106 1.10 -16.83 0.53
C LEU A 106 2.35 -16.64 -0.34
N THR A 107 2.56 -17.51 -1.33
CA THR A 107 3.70 -17.42 -2.26
C THR A 107 3.66 -16.12 -3.05
N ASN A 108 2.52 -15.75 -3.63
CA ASN A 108 2.37 -14.50 -4.38
C ASN A 108 2.60 -13.27 -3.49
N SER A 109 2.15 -13.33 -2.23
CA SER A 109 2.36 -12.23 -1.26
C SER A 109 3.82 -12.10 -0.84
N ILE A 110 4.53 -13.23 -0.66
CA ILE A 110 5.98 -13.25 -0.46
C ILE A 110 6.67 -12.63 -1.68
N ILE A 111 6.33 -13.08 -2.89
CA ILE A 111 6.89 -12.53 -4.13
C ILE A 111 6.66 -11.02 -4.20
N LEU A 112 5.42 -10.54 -4.00
CA LEU A 112 5.13 -9.12 -4.01
C LEU A 112 5.97 -8.36 -2.97
N SER A 113 6.07 -8.86 -1.74
CA SER A 113 6.88 -8.21 -0.71
C SER A 113 8.34 -8.04 -1.14
N LEU A 114 8.90 -9.03 -1.86
CA LEU A 114 10.25 -8.98 -2.41
C LEU A 114 10.38 -7.94 -3.54
N PHE A 115 9.39 -7.84 -4.45
CA PHE A 115 9.38 -6.81 -5.50
C PHE A 115 9.35 -5.38 -4.92
N GLU A 116 8.69 -5.20 -3.77
CA GLU A 116 8.63 -3.91 -3.09
C GLU A 116 9.95 -3.55 -2.40
N ALA A 117 10.66 -4.55 -1.83
CA ALA A 117 11.87 -4.31 -1.03
C ALA A 117 13.20 -4.43 -1.78
N CYS A 118 13.24 -5.14 -2.91
CA CYS A 118 14.48 -5.47 -3.60
C CYS A 118 14.58 -4.72 -4.94
N PRO A 119 15.44 -3.69 -5.04
CA PRO A 119 15.54 -2.85 -6.24
C PRO A 119 15.93 -3.61 -7.52
N PHE A 120 16.62 -4.76 -7.41
CA PHE A 120 17.07 -5.50 -8.59
C PHE A 120 15.91 -6.04 -9.45
N PHE A 121 14.72 -6.27 -8.88
CA PHE A 121 13.54 -6.66 -9.67
C PHE A 121 13.09 -5.55 -10.63
N ARG A 122 13.54 -4.31 -10.43
CA ARG A 122 13.26 -3.15 -11.27
C ARG A 122 14.46 -2.79 -12.17
N GLY A 123 15.58 -3.46 -11.99
CA GLY A 123 16.83 -3.24 -12.71
C GLY A 123 17.02 -4.22 -13.87
N PRO A 124 18.14 -4.09 -14.62
CA PRO A 124 18.51 -5.05 -15.64
C PRO A 124 18.76 -6.44 -15.03
N MET A 125 18.51 -7.48 -15.83
CA MET A 125 18.83 -8.86 -15.43
C MET A 125 20.34 -9.06 -15.42
N ILE A 126 20.91 -9.27 -14.24
CA ILE A 126 22.35 -9.45 -14.01
C ILE A 126 22.53 -10.78 -13.28
N ASP A 127 23.54 -11.56 -13.68
CA ASP A 127 23.92 -12.81 -13.01
C ASP A 127 24.44 -12.52 -11.60
N GLU A 128 23.57 -12.62 -10.59
CA GLU A 128 23.85 -12.30 -9.19
C GLU A 128 22.91 -13.06 -8.24
N GLU A 129 23.42 -13.35 -7.04
CA GLU A 129 22.66 -13.95 -5.95
C GLU A 129 22.35 -12.90 -4.88
N TYR A 130 21.07 -12.72 -4.60
CA TYR A 130 20.56 -11.81 -3.59
C TYR A 130 19.90 -12.60 -2.45
N ARG A 131 19.87 -11.99 -1.27
CA ARG A 131 19.19 -12.53 -0.11
C ARG A 131 18.22 -11.51 0.46
N ALA A 132 17.09 -12.01 0.95
CA ALA A 132 16.09 -11.21 1.62
C ALA A 132 15.49 -12.00 2.78
N VAL A 133 14.99 -11.27 3.77
CA VAL A 133 14.10 -11.82 4.78
C VAL A 133 12.70 -11.28 4.57
N VAL A 134 11.69 -12.10 4.81
CA VAL A 134 10.29 -11.68 4.80
C VAL A 134 9.70 -11.92 6.16
N GLY A 135 9.48 -10.87 6.93
CA GLY A 135 8.82 -10.94 8.22
C GLY A 135 7.33 -11.21 8.05
N CYS A 136 6.77 -11.94 9.01
CA CYS A 136 5.37 -12.32 9.05
C CYS A 136 4.76 -11.85 10.36
N TRP A 137 3.72 -11.03 10.26
CA TRP A 137 2.92 -10.57 11.37
C TRP A 137 1.49 -11.06 11.21
N GLU A 138 0.84 -11.40 12.31
CA GLU A 138 -0.58 -11.73 12.35
C GLU A 138 -1.34 -10.70 13.17
N SER A 139 -2.45 -10.21 12.60
CA SER A 139 -3.35 -9.32 13.31
C SER A 139 -4.14 -10.07 14.37
N TYR A 140 -4.09 -9.60 15.61
CA TYR A 140 -4.92 -10.14 16.71
C TYR A 140 -6.11 -9.24 17.03
N LYS A 141 -6.18 -8.07 16.39
CA LYS A 141 -7.33 -7.16 16.36
C LYS A 141 -7.64 -6.77 14.91
N PRO A 142 -8.89 -6.35 14.61
CA PRO A 142 -9.23 -5.84 13.29
C PRO A 142 -8.36 -4.65 12.87
N LEU A 143 -8.10 -4.57 11.56
CA LEU A 143 -7.36 -3.48 10.93
C LEU A 143 -8.29 -2.68 10.02
N ASP A 144 -8.44 -1.38 10.28
CA ASP A 144 -9.27 -0.47 9.50
C ASP A 144 -8.41 0.29 8.50
N GLY A 145 -8.50 -0.08 7.22
CA GLY A 145 -7.71 0.54 6.17
C GLY A 145 -8.54 1.43 5.26
N LEU A 146 -8.05 2.65 5.00
CA LEU A 146 -8.55 3.46 3.91
C LEU A 146 -8.08 2.83 2.59
N THR A 147 -8.99 2.61 1.66
CA THR A 147 -8.67 1.81 0.48
C THR A 147 -8.59 2.65 -0.79
N ILE A 148 -7.51 2.48 -1.54
CA ILE A 148 -7.29 3.09 -2.86
C ILE A 148 -7.28 1.97 -3.90
N ILE A 149 -8.33 1.91 -4.71
CA ILE A 149 -8.55 0.83 -5.68
C ILE A 149 -8.94 1.35 -7.03
N ASN A 150 -8.72 0.53 -8.05
CA ASN A 150 -9.20 0.85 -9.38
C ASN A 150 -10.74 0.83 -9.37
N PRO A 151 -11.43 1.94 -9.67
CA PRO A 151 -12.89 1.93 -9.72
C PRO A 151 -13.45 1.19 -10.95
N ASP A 152 -12.62 0.83 -11.93
CA ASP A 152 -13.04 -0.01 -13.05
C ASP A 152 -13.20 -1.47 -12.58
N LEU A 153 -14.42 -1.81 -12.17
CA LEU A 153 -14.84 -3.14 -11.70
C LEU A 153 -14.86 -4.24 -12.80
N ARG A 154 -14.28 -3.97 -13.98
CA ARG A 154 -14.36 -4.88 -15.15
C ARG A 154 -13.39 -6.07 -15.07
N GLU A 155 -12.50 -6.09 -14.09
CA GLU A 155 -11.55 -7.19 -13.90
C GLU A 155 -12.13 -8.28 -13.00
N ASN A 156 -11.88 -9.55 -13.36
CA ASN A 156 -12.20 -10.70 -12.50
C ASN A 156 -11.28 -10.68 -11.26
N ARG A 157 -11.75 -10.06 -10.17
CA ARG A 157 -11.07 -9.97 -8.87
C ARG A 157 -11.41 -11.16 -7.97
N SER A 158 -10.43 -11.61 -7.20
CA SER A 158 -10.59 -12.71 -6.23
C SER A 158 -10.04 -12.34 -4.85
N GLY A 159 -10.33 -13.18 -3.85
CA GLY A 159 -9.81 -13.04 -2.49
C GLY A 159 -9.98 -11.65 -1.87
N ILE A 160 -8.89 -11.13 -1.29
CA ILE A 160 -8.87 -9.83 -0.60
C ILE A 160 -9.13 -8.66 -1.55
N ASN A 161 -8.67 -8.71 -2.81
CA ASN A 161 -8.93 -7.65 -3.79
C ASN A 161 -10.45 -7.52 -4.06
N ARG A 162 -11.19 -8.63 -4.12
CA ARG A 162 -12.66 -8.58 -4.21
C ARG A 162 -13.31 -7.91 -3.00
N GLN A 163 -12.87 -8.25 -1.78
CA GLN A 163 -13.39 -7.62 -0.56
C GLN A 163 -13.14 -6.10 -0.59
N VAL A 164 -11.94 -5.70 -1.01
CA VAL A 164 -11.59 -4.29 -1.15
C VAL A 164 -12.44 -3.60 -2.24
N ALA A 165 -12.59 -4.23 -3.41
CA ALA A 165 -13.38 -3.73 -4.52
C ALA A 165 -14.86 -3.53 -4.17
N ASN A 166 -15.46 -4.51 -3.47
CA ASN A 166 -16.83 -4.41 -2.98
C ASN A 166 -17.00 -3.25 -1.98
N GLY A 167 -15.93 -2.87 -1.27
CA GLY A 167 -15.92 -1.74 -0.36
C GLY A 167 -16.29 -0.42 -1.04
N LEU A 168 -15.87 -0.18 -2.29
CA LEU A 168 -16.28 1.02 -3.04
C LEU A 168 -17.77 1.02 -3.38
N SER A 169 -18.31 -0.10 -3.83
CA SER A 169 -19.75 -0.20 -4.12
C SER A 169 -20.60 0.02 -2.87
N ASN A 170 -20.21 -0.57 -1.73
CA ASN A 170 -20.89 -0.37 -0.46
C ASN A 170 -20.79 1.07 0.02
N PHE A 171 -19.60 1.67 -0.07
CA PHE A 171 -19.37 3.06 0.28
C PHE A 171 -20.25 4.01 -0.54
N LEU A 172 -20.33 3.84 -1.86
CA LEU A 172 -21.19 4.67 -2.71
C LEU A 172 -22.68 4.55 -2.32
N ALA A 173 -23.15 3.35 -1.98
CA ALA A 173 -24.51 3.16 -1.49
C ALA A 173 -24.76 3.86 -0.15
N GLU A 174 -23.81 3.79 0.79
CA GLU A 174 -23.88 4.51 2.07
C GLU A 174 -23.92 6.03 1.86
N ILE A 175 -23.09 6.57 0.96
CA ILE A 175 -23.09 7.99 0.61
C ILE A 175 -24.41 8.41 -0.05
N GLU A 176 -25.00 7.56 -0.89
CA GLU A 176 -26.33 7.83 -1.45
C GLU A 176 -27.39 7.99 -0.36
N GLU A 177 -27.41 7.10 0.63
CA GLU A 177 -28.33 7.19 1.77
C GLU A 177 -28.10 8.46 2.61
N LEU A 178 -26.84 8.83 2.86
CA LEU A 178 -26.51 10.08 3.57
C LEU A 178 -26.97 11.31 2.79
N ARG A 179 -26.77 11.35 1.47
CA ARG A 179 -27.26 12.46 0.63
C ARG A 179 -28.78 12.53 0.60
N ARG A 180 -29.49 11.38 0.55
CA ARG A 180 -30.96 11.33 0.68
C ARG A 180 -31.44 11.86 2.03
N ALA A 181 -30.66 11.68 3.08
CA ALA A 181 -30.90 12.26 4.41
C ALA A 181 -30.53 13.75 4.54
N GLY A 182 -30.03 14.38 3.46
CA GLY A 182 -29.70 15.81 3.40
C GLY A 182 -28.26 16.14 3.80
N ALA A 183 -27.37 15.15 3.92
CA ALA A 183 -25.95 15.40 4.12
C ALA A 183 -25.34 16.06 2.87
N ASP A 184 -24.54 17.11 3.07
CA ASP A 184 -23.70 17.68 2.02
C ASP A 184 -22.53 16.70 1.80
N PHE A 185 -22.67 15.76 0.85
CA PHE A 185 -21.62 14.85 0.39
C PHE A 185 -21.38 14.90 -1.13
N TYR A 186 -20.16 14.55 -1.56
CA TYR A 186 -19.74 14.51 -2.96
C TYR A 186 -20.62 13.61 -3.84
N SER A 187 -20.66 13.89 -5.14
CA SER A 187 -21.29 13.01 -6.12
C SER A 187 -20.51 11.72 -6.37
N ASP A 188 -21.19 10.68 -6.85
CA ASP A 188 -20.55 9.40 -7.22
C ASP A 188 -19.46 9.60 -8.26
N ASP A 189 -19.70 10.46 -9.25
CA ASP A 189 -18.73 10.79 -10.31
C ASP A 189 -17.48 11.44 -9.73
N GLU A 190 -17.62 12.35 -8.76
CA GLU A 190 -16.48 12.97 -8.07
C GLU A 190 -15.69 11.93 -7.26
N ILE A 191 -16.38 11.06 -6.51
CA ILE A 191 -15.73 10.00 -5.72
C ILE A 191 -14.99 9.03 -6.64
N ILE A 192 -15.62 8.58 -7.73
CA ILE A 192 -15.03 7.67 -8.71
C ILE A 192 -13.84 8.31 -9.40
N ASN A 193 -13.94 9.57 -9.82
CA ASN A 193 -12.83 10.30 -10.44
C ASN A 193 -11.66 10.47 -9.48
N PHE A 194 -11.93 10.76 -8.21
CA PHE A 194 -10.91 10.84 -7.18
C PHE A 194 -10.23 9.48 -6.93
N GLN A 195 -11.01 8.41 -6.76
CA GLN A 195 -10.48 7.05 -6.59
C GLN A 195 -9.60 6.63 -7.78
N ARG A 196 -10.06 6.90 -9.01
CA ARG A 196 -9.28 6.66 -10.23
C ARG A 196 -7.97 7.45 -10.23
N TYR A 197 -8.04 8.73 -9.94
CA TYR A 197 -6.86 9.59 -9.91
C TYR A 197 -5.84 9.11 -8.87
N MET A 198 -6.28 8.84 -7.65
CA MET A 198 -5.41 8.35 -6.58
C MET A 198 -4.87 6.95 -6.89
N HIS A 199 -5.68 6.04 -7.42
CA HIS A 199 -5.21 4.72 -7.86
C HIS A 199 -4.02 4.82 -8.80
N HIS A 200 -4.08 5.71 -9.80
CA HIS A 200 -2.95 5.98 -10.69
C HIS A 200 -1.71 6.47 -9.93
N LYS A 201 -1.86 7.34 -8.92
CA LYS A 201 -0.73 7.79 -8.08
C LYS A 201 -0.09 6.67 -7.28
N PHE A 202 -0.86 5.67 -6.87
CA PHE A 202 -0.35 4.49 -6.16
C PHE A 202 0.17 3.40 -7.09
N THR A 203 -0.13 3.41 -8.39
CA THR A 203 0.17 2.25 -9.27
C THR A 203 0.96 2.57 -10.54
N ASP A 204 1.01 3.82 -10.98
CA ASP A 204 1.78 4.22 -12.17
C ASP A 204 3.30 4.13 -11.91
N ASN A 205 4.06 3.82 -12.95
CA ASN A 205 5.53 3.79 -12.87
C ASN A 205 6.07 5.17 -12.50
N VAL A 206 7.02 5.19 -11.57
CA VAL A 206 7.64 6.43 -11.07
C VAL A 206 9.07 6.53 -11.57
N ASN A 207 9.38 7.66 -12.20
CA ASN A 207 10.67 8.02 -12.77
C ASN A 207 11.35 9.16 -12.00
N ALA A 208 10.61 9.90 -11.17
CA ALA A 208 11.14 10.99 -10.35
C ALA A 208 10.50 11.04 -8.97
N ASP A 209 11.28 11.41 -7.96
CA ASP A 209 10.83 11.48 -6.55
C ASP A 209 9.58 12.37 -6.36
N ARG A 210 9.46 13.45 -7.14
CA ARG A 210 8.31 14.36 -7.13
C ARG A 210 6.96 13.69 -7.45
N GLU A 211 6.98 12.57 -8.18
CA GLU A 211 5.75 11.84 -8.53
C GLU A 211 5.17 11.11 -7.30
N TYR A 212 5.94 11.00 -6.21
CA TYR A 212 5.46 10.49 -4.93
C TYR A 212 4.83 11.55 -4.03
N TRP A 213 4.96 12.85 -4.31
CA TRP A 213 4.49 13.92 -3.42
C TRP A 213 3.00 13.82 -3.11
N ILE A 214 2.17 13.62 -4.12
CA ILE A 214 0.71 13.53 -3.96
C ILE A 214 0.28 12.33 -3.13
N PRO A 215 0.64 11.08 -3.48
CA PRO A 215 0.17 9.93 -2.73
C PRO A 215 0.81 9.88 -1.33
N ALA A 216 2.04 10.40 -1.15
CA ALA A 216 2.66 10.57 0.17
C ALA A 216 1.89 11.56 1.05
N LYS A 217 1.62 12.78 0.56
CA LYS A 217 0.91 13.81 1.32
C LYS A 217 -0.51 13.38 1.66
N PHE A 218 -1.22 12.82 0.68
CA PHE A 218 -2.55 12.24 0.91
C PHE A 218 -2.49 11.18 2.02
N THR A 219 -1.49 10.31 1.99
CA THR A 219 -1.33 9.28 3.03
C THR A 219 -1.14 9.90 4.40
N PHE A 220 -0.22 10.86 4.51
CA PHE A 220 0.04 11.54 5.77
C PHE A 220 -1.22 12.20 6.35
N ASP A 221 -1.99 12.90 5.51
CA ASP A 221 -3.19 13.62 5.93
C ASP A 221 -4.32 12.70 6.38
N VAL A 222 -4.55 11.57 5.70
CA VAL A 222 -5.60 10.64 6.15
C VAL A 222 -5.18 9.87 7.40
N LEU A 223 -3.88 9.60 7.56
CA LEU A 223 -3.36 8.88 8.73
C LEU A 223 -3.34 9.75 10.01
N VAL A 224 -3.73 11.02 9.98
CA VAL A 224 -4.02 11.75 11.23
C VAL A 224 -5.31 11.27 11.90
N GLN A 225 -6.22 10.63 11.14
CA GLN A 225 -7.51 10.17 11.65
C GLN A 225 -7.34 8.95 12.57
N PRO A 226 -7.84 8.98 13.83
CA PRO A 226 -7.63 7.89 14.79
C PRO A 226 -8.22 6.54 14.38
N ILE A 227 -9.30 6.55 13.59
CA ILE A 227 -10.00 5.33 13.16
C ILE A 227 -9.26 4.56 12.07
N ILE A 228 -8.32 5.19 11.36
CA ILE A 228 -7.62 4.59 10.22
C ILE A 228 -6.31 4.00 10.73
N ASP A 229 -6.06 2.71 10.52
CA ASP A 229 -4.79 2.06 10.85
C ASP A 229 -3.73 2.19 9.76
N GLY A 230 -4.17 2.37 8.51
CA GLY A 230 -3.29 2.43 7.35
C GLY A 230 -4.04 2.65 6.05
N ILE A 231 -3.29 2.63 4.95
CA ILE A 231 -3.84 2.62 3.59
C ILE A 231 -3.64 1.25 2.96
N PHE A 232 -4.69 0.71 2.36
CA PHE A 232 -4.67 -0.51 1.56
C PHE A 232 -4.80 -0.14 0.08
N TYR A 233 -3.88 -0.62 -0.75
CA TYR A 233 -3.88 -0.27 -2.17
C TYR A 233 -3.40 -1.43 -3.04
N GLU A 234 -3.90 -1.46 -4.27
CA GLU A 234 -3.43 -2.41 -5.29
C GLU A 234 -1.95 -2.13 -5.61
N SER A 235 -1.13 -3.18 -5.71
CA SER A 235 0.28 -2.99 -6.10
C SER A 235 0.40 -2.64 -7.59
N SER A 236 1.35 -1.77 -7.93
CA SER A 236 1.77 -1.54 -9.32
C SER A 236 2.24 -2.83 -10.01
N GLN A 237 2.75 -3.80 -9.25
CA GLN A 237 3.26 -5.07 -9.81
C GLN A 237 2.14 -5.96 -10.37
N GLY A 238 0.90 -5.79 -9.92
CA GLY A 238 -0.26 -6.48 -10.50
C GLY A 238 -0.51 -6.13 -11.96
N ARG A 239 0.02 -5.00 -12.46
CA ARG A 239 -0.03 -4.61 -13.88
C ARG A 239 1.03 -5.31 -14.74
N VAL A 240 2.05 -5.88 -14.10
CA VAL A 240 3.20 -6.53 -14.76
C VAL A 240 3.09 -8.05 -14.66
N ASP A 241 2.54 -8.56 -13.56
CA ASP A 241 2.38 -9.98 -13.29
C ASP A 241 0.96 -10.28 -12.80
N ASP A 242 0.18 -10.96 -13.65
CA ASP A 242 -1.21 -11.34 -13.38
C ASP A 242 -1.39 -12.16 -12.09
N ARG A 243 -0.33 -12.84 -11.60
CA ARG A 243 -0.36 -13.59 -10.33
C ARG A 243 -0.45 -12.67 -9.12
N LEU A 244 0.02 -11.43 -9.27
CA LEU A 244 0.10 -10.44 -8.21
C LEU A 244 -1.11 -9.49 -8.18
N LYS A 245 -2.01 -9.57 -9.17
CA LYS A 245 -3.18 -8.67 -9.29
C LYS A 245 -4.10 -8.68 -8.06
N ASP A 246 -4.20 -9.82 -7.38
CA ASP A 246 -5.06 -9.99 -6.20
C ASP A 246 -4.32 -9.67 -4.89
N CYS A 247 -3.04 -9.28 -4.94
CA CYS A 247 -2.26 -8.90 -3.77
C CYS A 247 -2.48 -7.42 -3.43
N ILE A 248 -2.62 -7.13 -2.14
CA ILE A 248 -2.87 -5.78 -1.63
C ILE A 248 -1.65 -5.32 -0.83
N SER A 249 -1.08 -4.21 -1.26
CA SER A 249 -0.05 -3.50 -0.50
C SER A 249 -0.68 -2.70 0.62
N VAL A 250 0.06 -2.53 1.70
CA VAL A 250 -0.38 -1.78 2.86
C VAL A 250 0.73 -0.87 3.38
N ALA A 251 0.34 0.31 3.85
CA ALA A 251 1.14 1.17 4.71
C ALA A 251 0.39 1.39 6.04
N LEU A 252 0.87 0.79 7.13
CA LEU A 252 0.27 0.92 8.46
C LEU A 252 1.02 1.94 9.33
N LYS A 253 0.27 2.58 10.23
CA LYS A 253 0.84 3.39 11.32
C LYS A 253 1.66 2.50 12.26
N PRO A 254 2.79 3.00 12.79
CA PRO A 254 3.54 2.28 13.82
C PRO A 254 2.68 1.88 15.02
N GLN A 255 1.87 2.82 15.54
CA GLN A 255 0.95 2.54 16.65
C GLN A 255 0.00 1.36 16.36
N SER A 256 -0.53 1.26 15.14
CA SER A 256 -1.45 0.18 14.78
C SER A 256 -0.73 -1.15 14.71
N VAL A 257 0.48 -1.20 14.17
CA VAL A 257 1.31 -2.40 14.14
C VAL A 257 1.66 -2.84 15.56
N ASP A 258 2.19 -1.93 16.38
CA ASP A 258 2.66 -2.23 17.73
C ASP A 258 1.53 -2.66 18.69
N THR A 259 0.27 -2.32 18.38
CA THR A 259 -0.89 -2.58 19.24
C THR A 259 -1.96 -3.51 18.67
N LYS A 260 -1.78 -3.97 17.41
CA LYS A 260 -2.73 -4.85 16.72
C LYS A 260 -2.08 -6.03 15.99
N LEU A 261 -0.77 -6.02 15.79
CA LEU A 261 -0.03 -7.11 15.14
C LEU A 261 0.88 -7.84 16.12
N HIS A 262 1.02 -9.15 15.95
CA HIS A 262 2.02 -9.99 16.61
C HIS A 262 2.98 -10.54 15.56
N PHE A 263 4.28 -10.38 15.79
CA PHE A 263 5.30 -10.99 14.96
C PHE A 263 5.37 -12.50 15.17
N LEU A 264 5.32 -13.25 14.07
CA LEU A 264 5.38 -14.71 14.09
C LEU A 264 6.79 -15.24 13.83
N GLY A 265 7.58 -14.51 13.04
CA GLY A 265 8.88 -14.95 12.56
C GLY A 265 9.18 -14.43 11.16
N VAL A 266 10.22 -14.99 10.54
CA VAL A 266 10.69 -14.59 9.21
C VAL A 266 10.84 -15.77 8.28
N TYR A 267 10.64 -15.53 6.99
CA TYR A 267 11.11 -16.39 5.93
C TYR A 267 12.49 -15.94 5.46
N ASP A 268 13.45 -16.85 5.44
CA ASP A 268 14.74 -16.66 4.79
C ASP A 268 14.63 -17.03 3.31
N VAL A 269 14.97 -16.10 2.43
CA VAL A 269 14.77 -16.22 0.97
C VAL A 269 16.06 -15.95 0.22
N LEU A 270 16.43 -16.90 -0.62
CA LEU A 270 17.49 -16.74 -1.62
C LEU A 270 16.87 -16.43 -2.97
N ILE A 271 17.43 -15.44 -3.66
CA ILE A 271 16.97 -15.01 -4.98
C ILE A 271 18.15 -15.09 -5.92
N LYS A 272 18.01 -15.87 -6.99
CA LYS A 272 19.04 -16.05 -8.01
C LYS A 272 18.56 -15.42 -9.30
N ASN A 273 19.30 -14.46 -9.80
CA ASN A 273 19.15 -13.96 -11.15
C ASN A 273 20.29 -14.54 -11.98
N ASP A 274 19.99 -15.28 -13.04
CA ASP A 274 21.01 -15.87 -13.92
C ASP A 274 21.21 -15.09 -15.23
N GLY A 275 20.69 -13.86 -15.28
CA GLY A 275 20.70 -12.99 -16.47
C GLY A 275 19.55 -13.25 -17.44
N GLU A 276 18.80 -14.36 -17.30
CA GLU A 276 17.64 -14.68 -18.14
C GLU A 276 16.36 -14.82 -17.31
N LYS A 277 16.46 -15.39 -16.11
CA LYS A 277 15.34 -15.62 -15.20
C LYS A 277 15.71 -15.33 -13.75
N VAL A 278 14.70 -14.94 -12.98
CA VAL A 278 14.81 -14.86 -11.52
C VAL A 278 14.17 -16.10 -10.92
N THR A 279 14.93 -16.81 -10.10
CA THR A 279 14.47 -17.95 -9.31
C THR A 279 14.49 -17.58 -7.83
N ILE A 280 13.34 -17.76 -7.17
CA ILE A 280 13.20 -17.57 -5.72
C ILE A 280 13.20 -18.96 -5.07
N SER A 281 14.09 -19.18 -4.10
CA SER A 281 14.14 -20.45 -3.37
C SER A 281 12.87 -20.67 -2.56
N ALA A 282 12.56 -21.93 -2.25
CA ALA A 282 11.53 -22.25 -1.26
C ALA A 282 11.81 -21.48 0.05
N PRO A 283 10.91 -20.60 0.51
CA PRO A 283 11.15 -19.80 1.71
C PRO A 283 11.26 -20.68 2.95
N ILE A 284 12.28 -20.47 3.78
CA ILE A 284 12.48 -21.24 5.03
C ILE A 284 12.00 -20.40 6.21
N PHE A 285 10.93 -20.83 6.87
CA PHE A 285 10.43 -20.13 8.06
C PHE A 285 11.35 -20.35 9.27
N ARG A 286 11.67 -19.27 9.96
CA ARG A 286 12.54 -19.22 11.13
C ARG A 286 11.95 -18.31 12.19
N ASN A 287 12.06 -18.71 13.44
CA ASN A 287 11.82 -17.83 14.56
C ASN A 287 13.07 -16.96 14.76
N LEU A 288 12.88 -15.67 15.08
CA LEU A 288 13.95 -14.79 15.56
C LEU A 288 14.13 -14.96 17.07
#